data_AF-A0A4R8FYB7-F1
#
_entry.id   AF-A0A4R8FYB7-F1
#
_cell.length_a   1.000
_cell.length_b   1.000
_cell.length_c   1.000
_cell.angle_alpha   90.00
_cell.angle_beta   90.00
_cell.angle_gamma   90.00
#
_symmetry.space_group_name_H-M   'P 1'
#
loop_
_entity.id
_entity.type
_entity.pdbx_description
1 polymer ?
#
loop_
_entity_poly.entity_id
_entity_poly.type
_entity_poly.pdbx_seq_one_letter_code
_entity_poly.pdbx_strand_id
1 'polypeptide(L)'
;MHKGTSKPLVLLQEPFLGLAVSDVLAINALMTEIEQASVSMAAPLLRLCNGIDNEQEISLSATSLAWRMRGPLNVLHNWAMADDLSIPHRLESASLEDFINFVAMARSLAEAQGAPIPGRLLHLLGLAMVRARLERHVGLNPSIGLPVLHATVGLSVVEIAAVCGLKLTTVRNAVSRREMAHTREEGVPLDEALDWMVQRSGFLYSHANAACRDRRINGRLASDWLEKSPQVIAERYVSRLRLSLWRLSGNGRRIALNAEGVRNCVMLLPGIALEDLHGLGLERLEDRSDDPAAEMHREALMLAPGESLWQCQAPTLRILEALIDRLVCSDAAEAVIDACGS
;
A
#
# COMPACT_ATOMS: atom_id res chain seq x y z
N MET A 1 -7.13 -15.65 -43.56
CA MET A 1 -5.99 -14.81 -43.13
C MET A 1 -6.38 -14.07 -41.86
N HIS A 2 -6.12 -14.64 -40.68
CA HIS A 2 -6.36 -13.96 -39.41
C HIS A 2 -5.29 -12.88 -39.22
N LYS A 3 -5.72 -11.63 -39.05
CA LYS A 3 -4.87 -10.55 -38.56
C LYS A 3 -4.45 -10.91 -37.13
N GLY A 4 -3.32 -11.59 -37.00
CA GLY A 4 -2.62 -11.76 -35.73
C GLY A 4 -2.07 -10.41 -35.28
N THR A 5 -2.91 -9.57 -34.70
CA THR A 5 -2.46 -8.47 -33.86
C THR A 5 -2.64 -8.93 -32.43
N SER A 6 -1.62 -9.56 -31.86
CA SER A 6 -1.57 -9.82 -30.43
C SER A 6 -1.55 -8.47 -29.73
N LYS A 7 -2.73 -7.96 -29.37
CA LYS A 7 -2.82 -6.79 -28.50
C LYS A 7 -2.05 -7.13 -27.22
N PRO A 8 -1.18 -6.23 -26.72
CA PRO A 8 -0.44 -6.48 -25.49
C PRO A 8 -1.40 -6.88 -24.36
N LEU A 9 -0.90 -7.68 -23.42
CA LEU A 9 -1.67 -8.14 -22.28
C LEU A 9 -2.07 -6.96 -21.41
N VAL A 10 -3.31 -6.49 -21.56
CA VAL A 10 -3.89 -5.47 -20.68
C VAL A 10 -4.27 -6.18 -19.39
N LEU A 11 -3.42 -6.04 -18.38
CA LEU A 11 -3.59 -6.70 -17.09
C LEU A 11 -4.60 -5.97 -16.21
N LEU A 12 -4.45 -4.67 -16.04
CA LEU A 12 -5.37 -3.89 -15.21
C LEU A 12 -6.67 -3.59 -15.95
N GLN A 13 -7.76 -4.17 -15.45
CA GLN A 13 -9.09 -4.04 -16.04
C GLN A 13 -9.82 -2.75 -15.62
N GLU A 14 -10.21 -1.93 -16.59
CA GLU A 14 -10.97 -0.68 -16.36
C GLU A 14 -12.28 -0.85 -15.57
N PRO A 15 -13.09 -1.92 -15.78
CA PRO A 15 -14.35 -2.11 -15.04
C PRO A 15 -14.19 -2.22 -13.51
N PHE A 16 -12.98 -2.49 -13.01
CA PHE A 16 -12.73 -2.61 -11.58
C PHE A 16 -12.21 -1.33 -10.92
N LEU A 17 -11.88 -0.31 -11.72
CA LEU A 17 -11.33 0.94 -11.21
C LEU A 17 -12.39 1.73 -10.43
N GLY A 18 -12.04 2.15 -9.21
CA GLY A 18 -12.94 2.87 -8.31
C GLY A 18 -13.81 1.97 -7.43
N LEU A 19 -13.64 0.66 -7.52
CA LEU A 19 -14.18 -0.30 -6.56
C LEU A 19 -13.12 -0.60 -5.49
N ALA A 20 -13.56 -1.04 -4.31
CA ALA A 20 -12.64 -1.48 -3.27
C ALA A 20 -11.88 -2.73 -3.74
N VAL A 21 -10.55 -2.70 -3.64
CA VAL A 21 -9.69 -3.79 -4.15
C VAL A 21 -9.97 -5.09 -3.41
N SER A 22 -10.28 -5.02 -2.10
CA SER A 22 -10.72 -6.18 -1.30
C SER A 22 -11.95 -6.90 -1.87
N ASP A 23 -12.88 -6.15 -2.47
CA ASP A 23 -14.12 -6.70 -3.02
C ASP A 23 -13.87 -7.24 -4.43
N VAL A 24 -13.08 -6.51 -5.23
CA VAL A 24 -12.70 -6.91 -6.59
C VAL A 24 -11.87 -8.18 -6.58
N LEU A 25 -10.94 -8.29 -5.65
CA LEU A 25 -10.01 -9.41 -5.54
C LEU A 25 -10.39 -10.36 -4.39
N ALA A 26 -11.67 -10.38 -4.01
CA ALA A 26 -12.15 -11.36 -3.04
C ALA A 26 -11.75 -12.78 -3.48
N ILE A 27 -11.06 -13.51 -2.61
CA ILE A 27 -10.43 -14.79 -2.98
C ILE A 27 -11.44 -15.80 -3.56
N ASN A 28 -12.66 -15.85 -3.03
CA ASN A 28 -13.72 -16.72 -3.53
C ASN A 28 -14.07 -16.39 -5.00
N ALA A 29 -14.11 -15.12 -5.38
CA ALA A 29 -14.40 -14.70 -6.75
C ALA A 29 -13.25 -15.07 -7.71
N LEU A 30 -12.00 -14.91 -7.26
CA LEU A 30 -10.82 -15.34 -8.04
C LEU A 30 -10.80 -16.86 -8.24
N MET A 31 -11.18 -17.63 -7.21
CA MET A 31 -11.27 -19.09 -7.27
C MET A 31 -12.34 -19.55 -8.27
N THR A 32 -13.52 -18.92 -8.26
CA THR A 32 -14.57 -19.18 -9.26
C THR A 32 -14.08 -18.87 -10.68
N GLU A 33 -13.31 -17.79 -10.88
CA GLU A 33 -12.78 -17.43 -12.19
C GLU A 33 -11.72 -18.42 -12.69
N ILE A 34 -10.88 -18.98 -11.78
CA ILE A 34 -9.98 -20.10 -12.12
C ILE A 34 -10.76 -21.33 -12.56
N GLU A 35 -11.83 -21.69 -11.85
CA GLU A 35 -12.64 -22.86 -12.18
C GLU A 35 -13.29 -22.71 -13.56
N GLN A 36 -13.88 -21.55 -13.83
CA GLN A 36 -14.46 -21.23 -15.15
C GLN A 36 -13.40 -21.26 -16.25
N ALA A 37 -12.25 -20.61 -16.06
CA ALA A 37 -11.15 -20.62 -17.02
C ALA A 37 -10.64 -22.05 -17.27
N SER A 38 -10.55 -22.88 -16.23
CA SER A 38 -10.07 -24.26 -16.33
C SER A 38 -11.04 -25.14 -17.14
N VAL A 39 -12.36 -24.97 -16.94
CA VAL A 39 -13.39 -25.65 -17.74
C VAL A 39 -13.28 -25.26 -19.21
N SER A 40 -13.15 -23.96 -19.51
CA SER A 40 -13.00 -23.48 -20.89
C SER A 40 -11.73 -24.00 -21.55
N MET A 41 -10.63 -24.11 -20.82
CA MET A 41 -9.33 -24.52 -21.35
C MET A 41 -9.16 -26.03 -21.51
N ALA A 42 -9.84 -26.85 -20.71
CA ALA A 42 -9.59 -28.29 -20.65
C ALA A 42 -9.78 -29.00 -22.01
N ALA A 43 -10.90 -28.75 -22.70
CA ALA A 43 -11.17 -29.41 -23.98
C ALA A 43 -10.15 -29.01 -25.09
N PRO A 44 -9.86 -27.71 -25.31
CA PRO A 44 -8.81 -27.31 -26.24
C PRO A 44 -7.44 -27.93 -25.93
N LEU A 45 -7.03 -27.95 -24.66
CA LEU A 45 -5.73 -28.50 -24.26
C LEU A 45 -5.65 -30.02 -24.48
N LEU A 46 -6.69 -30.78 -24.11
CA LEU A 46 -6.71 -32.23 -24.33
C LEU A 46 -6.70 -32.61 -25.80
N ARG A 47 -7.43 -31.86 -26.64
CA ARG A 47 -7.40 -32.04 -28.09
C ARG A 47 -6.01 -31.80 -28.66
N LEU A 48 -5.30 -30.78 -28.17
CA LEU A 48 -3.93 -30.47 -28.60
C LEU A 48 -2.91 -31.52 -28.14
N CYS A 49 -3.01 -32.01 -26.90
CA CYS A 49 -2.04 -32.95 -26.35
C CYS A 49 -2.24 -34.39 -26.86
N ASN A 50 -3.47 -34.89 -26.82
CA ASN A 50 -3.75 -36.31 -26.98
C ASN A 50 -4.82 -36.62 -28.05
N GLY A 51 -5.40 -35.62 -28.71
CA GLY A 51 -6.52 -35.81 -29.64
C GLY A 51 -7.79 -36.33 -28.98
N ILE A 52 -7.90 -36.18 -27.65
CA ILE A 52 -8.99 -36.72 -26.84
C ILE A 52 -10.15 -35.72 -26.81
N ASP A 53 -11.37 -36.22 -27.04
CA ASP A 53 -12.63 -35.46 -26.94
C ASP A 53 -13.67 -36.20 -26.08
N ASN A 54 -13.21 -36.80 -24.98
CA ASN A 54 -14.04 -37.51 -23.99
C ASN A 54 -14.45 -36.55 -22.86
N GLU A 55 -15.76 -36.37 -22.64
CA GLU A 55 -16.31 -35.47 -21.62
C GLU A 55 -15.82 -35.76 -20.19
N GLN A 56 -15.67 -37.03 -19.82
CA GLN A 56 -15.20 -37.40 -18.47
C GLN A 56 -13.75 -36.95 -18.26
N GLU A 57 -12.90 -37.13 -19.26
CA GLU A 57 -11.49 -36.74 -19.20
C GLU A 57 -11.32 -35.22 -19.23
N ILE A 58 -12.16 -34.52 -20.01
CA ILE A 58 -12.23 -33.06 -20.01
C ILE A 58 -12.57 -32.53 -18.61
N SER A 59 -13.56 -33.12 -17.94
CA SER A 59 -13.95 -32.71 -16.58
C SER A 59 -12.85 -32.96 -15.55
N LEU A 60 -12.20 -34.12 -15.61
CA LEU A 60 -11.06 -34.44 -14.73
C LEU A 60 -9.87 -33.51 -14.97
N SER A 61 -9.56 -33.21 -16.24
CA SER A 61 -8.50 -32.27 -16.62
C SER A 61 -8.80 -30.85 -16.14
N ALA A 62 -10.04 -30.37 -16.27
CA ALA A 62 -10.46 -29.06 -15.77
C ALA A 62 -10.28 -28.98 -14.24
N THR A 63 -10.72 -30.00 -13.52
CA THR A 63 -10.59 -30.06 -12.05
C THR A 63 -9.13 -30.09 -11.62
N SER A 64 -8.30 -30.88 -12.29
CA SER A 64 -6.86 -30.96 -12.01
C SER A 64 -6.14 -29.63 -12.28
N LEU A 65 -6.46 -28.97 -13.40
CA LEU A 65 -5.92 -27.67 -13.75
C LEU A 65 -6.31 -26.61 -12.71
N ALA A 66 -7.59 -26.54 -12.35
CA ALA A 66 -8.07 -25.63 -11.31
C ALA A 66 -7.31 -25.87 -10.00
N TRP A 67 -7.21 -27.13 -9.56
CA TRP A 67 -6.49 -27.48 -8.33
C TRP A 67 -5.03 -27.02 -8.33
N ARG A 68 -4.31 -27.23 -9.44
CA ARG A 68 -2.92 -26.78 -9.59
C ARG A 68 -2.78 -25.26 -9.49
N MET A 69 -3.73 -24.50 -10.06
CA MET A 69 -3.66 -23.03 -10.08
C MET A 69 -4.05 -22.38 -8.74
N ARG A 70 -4.74 -23.09 -7.84
CA ARG A 70 -5.12 -22.59 -6.51
C ARG A 70 -3.92 -22.21 -5.64
N GLY A 71 -2.86 -23.01 -5.66
CA GLY A 71 -1.63 -22.75 -4.88
C GLY A 71 -0.98 -21.41 -5.24
N PRO A 72 -0.57 -21.22 -6.51
CA PRO A 72 -0.04 -19.96 -6.99
C PRO A 72 -0.99 -18.78 -6.78
N LEU A 73 -2.29 -18.95 -7.01
CA LEU A 73 -3.28 -17.90 -6.76
C LEU A 73 -3.25 -17.42 -5.32
N ASN A 74 -3.34 -18.33 -4.34
CA ASN A 74 -3.38 -17.96 -2.93
C ASN A 74 -2.11 -17.23 -2.49
N VAL A 75 -0.94 -17.73 -2.91
CA VAL A 75 0.34 -17.10 -2.58
C VAL A 75 0.44 -15.72 -3.21
N LEU A 76 0.09 -15.59 -4.50
CA LEU A 76 0.13 -14.32 -5.21
C LEU A 76 -0.89 -13.32 -4.67
N HIS A 77 -2.11 -13.75 -4.37
CA HIS A 77 -3.16 -12.92 -3.77
C HIS A 77 -2.71 -12.39 -2.42
N ASN A 78 -2.26 -13.27 -1.53
CA ASN A 78 -1.83 -12.86 -0.20
C ASN A 78 -0.66 -11.89 -0.27
N TRP A 79 0.31 -12.16 -1.16
CA TRP A 79 1.39 -11.21 -1.38
C TRP A 79 0.91 -9.90 -2.01
N ALA A 80 0.06 -9.91 -3.03
CA ALA A 80 -0.39 -8.69 -3.70
C ALA A 80 -1.28 -7.79 -2.81
N MET A 81 -1.89 -8.36 -1.77
CA MET A 81 -2.80 -7.68 -0.84
C MET A 81 -2.18 -7.40 0.55
N ALA A 82 -0.96 -7.86 0.82
CA ALA A 82 -0.32 -7.71 2.12
C ALA A 82 0.28 -6.31 2.33
N ASP A 83 -0.08 -5.66 3.43
CA ASP A 83 0.58 -4.42 3.88
C ASP A 83 1.85 -4.70 4.70
N ASP A 84 1.97 -5.90 5.27
CA ASP A 84 3.10 -6.29 6.12
C ASP A 84 4.16 -7.10 5.34
N LEU A 85 5.39 -6.58 5.36
CA LEU A 85 6.58 -7.22 4.78
C LEU A 85 7.14 -8.34 5.66
N SER A 86 6.68 -8.50 6.90
CA SER A 86 7.19 -9.50 7.85
C SER A 86 6.86 -10.93 7.44
N ILE A 87 5.81 -11.13 6.64
CA ILE A 87 5.37 -12.46 6.20
C ILE A 87 6.07 -12.80 4.87
N PRO A 88 7.00 -13.78 4.85
CA PRO A 88 7.66 -14.16 3.62
C PRO A 88 6.70 -14.95 2.73
N HIS A 89 6.34 -14.37 1.59
CA HIS A 89 5.64 -15.07 0.52
C HIS A 89 6.65 -15.65 -0.47
N ARG A 90 6.60 -16.96 -0.72
CA ARG A 90 7.47 -17.62 -1.71
C ARG A 90 6.63 -18.37 -2.72
N LEU A 91 6.87 -18.09 -3.99
CA LEU A 91 6.30 -18.80 -5.11
C LEU A 91 7.44 -19.19 -6.04
N GLU A 92 7.54 -20.49 -6.34
CA GLU A 92 8.56 -20.99 -7.27
C GLU A 92 8.37 -20.39 -8.67
N SER A 93 9.46 -20.05 -9.35
CA SER A 93 9.37 -19.40 -10.68
C SER A 93 8.57 -20.23 -11.68
N ALA A 94 8.75 -21.56 -11.71
CA ALA A 94 7.99 -22.44 -12.59
C ALA A 94 6.48 -22.38 -12.30
N SER A 95 6.11 -22.38 -11.01
CA SER A 95 4.70 -22.27 -10.58
C SER A 95 4.09 -20.91 -10.94
N LEU A 96 4.87 -19.83 -10.83
CA LEU A 96 4.44 -18.49 -11.24
C LEU A 96 4.29 -18.37 -12.76
N GLU A 97 5.24 -18.92 -13.51
CA GLU A 97 5.21 -18.92 -14.97
C GLU A 97 4.02 -19.72 -15.50
N ASP A 98 3.78 -20.92 -14.96
CA ASP A 98 2.59 -21.73 -15.25
C ASP A 98 1.31 -20.93 -15.00
N PHE A 99 1.23 -20.20 -13.89
CA PHE A 99 0.06 -19.38 -13.56
C PHE A 99 -0.14 -18.21 -14.52
N ILE A 100 0.93 -17.48 -14.86
CA ILE A 100 0.87 -16.38 -15.85
C ILE A 100 0.43 -16.91 -17.22
N ASN A 101 1.00 -18.03 -17.65
CA ASN A 101 0.66 -18.68 -18.92
C ASN A 101 -0.79 -19.16 -18.92
N PHE A 102 -1.27 -19.74 -17.82
CA PHE A 102 -2.67 -20.10 -17.64
C PHE A 102 -3.60 -18.91 -17.84
N VAL A 103 -3.35 -17.78 -17.17
CA VAL A 103 -4.19 -16.58 -17.29
C VAL A 103 -4.13 -15.99 -18.70
N ALA A 104 -2.94 -15.98 -19.32
CA ALA A 104 -2.77 -15.49 -20.70
C ALA A 104 -3.54 -16.36 -21.71
N MET A 105 -3.44 -17.69 -21.60
CA MET A 105 -4.18 -18.63 -22.44
C MET A 105 -5.69 -18.51 -22.22
N ALA A 106 -6.16 -18.44 -20.97
CA ALA A 106 -7.57 -18.28 -20.63
C ALA A 106 -8.16 -17.02 -21.26
N ARG A 107 -7.43 -15.90 -21.19
CA ARG A 107 -7.81 -14.65 -21.87
C ARG A 107 -7.91 -14.85 -23.37
N SER A 108 -6.87 -15.36 -24.01
CA SER A 108 -6.84 -15.51 -25.48
C SER A 108 -7.96 -16.43 -25.97
N LEU A 109 -8.26 -17.48 -25.21
CA LEU A 109 -9.35 -18.39 -25.52
C LEU A 109 -10.72 -17.72 -25.35
N ALA A 110 -10.92 -16.98 -24.26
CA ALA A 110 -12.16 -16.23 -24.02
C ALA A 110 -12.40 -15.20 -25.14
N GLU A 111 -11.37 -14.45 -25.55
CA GLU A 111 -11.45 -13.52 -26.68
C GLU A 111 -11.81 -14.23 -27.99
N ALA A 112 -11.22 -15.39 -28.27
CA ALA A 112 -11.49 -16.17 -29.48
C ALA A 112 -12.90 -16.77 -29.51
N GLN A 113 -13.45 -17.13 -28.35
CA GLN A 113 -14.77 -17.74 -28.20
C GLN A 113 -15.89 -16.72 -27.96
N GLY A 114 -15.57 -15.43 -27.77
CA GLY A 114 -16.54 -14.42 -27.34
C GLY A 114 -17.08 -14.66 -25.93
N ALA A 115 -16.34 -15.39 -25.09
CA ALA A 115 -16.69 -15.68 -23.70
C ALA A 115 -16.19 -14.57 -22.76
N PRO A 116 -16.69 -14.50 -21.51
CA PRO A 116 -16.17 -13.58 -20.51
C PRO A 116 -14.67 -13.79 -20.27
N ILE A 117 -13.90 -12.71 -20.32
CA ILE A 117 -12.46 -12.71 -20.05
C ILE A 117 -12.24 -12.87 -18.53
N PRO A 118 -11.18 -13.60 -18.09
CA PRO A 118 -10.82 -13.72 -16.67
C PRO A 118 -10.24 -12.40 -16.12
N GLY A 119 -11.08 -11.39 -16.00
CA GLY A 119 -10.70 -10.04 -15.65
C GLY A 119 -10.03 -9.94 -14.29
N ARG A 120 -10.51 -10.62 -13.24
CA ARG A 120 -9.95 -10.43 -11.88
C ARG A 120 -8.57 -11.07 -11.78
N LEU A 121 -8.36 -12.23 -12.41
CA LEU A 121 -7.04 -12.85 -12.53
C LEU A 121 -6.03 -11.93 -13.25
N LEU A 122 -6.44 -11.30 -14.36
CA LEU A 122 -5.62 -10.31 -15.05
C LEU A 122 -5.31 -9.10 -14.15
N HIS A 123 -6.32 -8.60 -13.42
CA HIS A 123 -6.18 -7.44 -12.55
C HIS A 123 -5.25 -7.72 -11.37
N LEU A 124 -5.33 -8.91 -10.76
CA LEU A 124 -4.41 -9.38 -9.72
C LEU A 124 -2.96 -9.39 -10.23
N LEU A 125 -2.71 -9.97 -11.41
CA LEU A 125 -1.38 -9.96 -12.02
C LEU A 125 -0.88 -8.54 -12.25
N GLY A 126 -1.74 -7.64 -12.75
CA GLY A 126 -1.40 -6.24 -12.94
C GLY A 126 -1.00 -5.53 -11.64
N LEU A 127 -1.78 -5.68 -10.57
CA LEU A 127 -1.49 -5.10 -9.27
C LEU A 127 -0.19 -5.64 -8.68
N ALA A 128 -0.01 -6.96 -8.74
CA ALA A 128 1.19 -7.65 -8.28
C ALA A 128 2.46 -7.16 -9.04
N MET A 129 2.34 -6.90 -10.34
CA MET A 129 3.43 -6.33 -11.14
C MET A 129 3.75 -4.89 -10.76
N VAL A 130 2.74 -4.06 -10.49
CA VAL A 130 2.97 -2.69 -10.01
C VAL A 130 3.65 -2.72 -8.65
N ARG A 131 3.23 -3.60 -7.73
CA ARG A 131 3.90 -3.83 -6.44
C ARG A 131 5.38 -4.15 -6.63
N ALA A 132 5.70 -5.16 -7.45
CA ALA A 132 7.08 -5.56 -7.72
C ALA A 132 7.93 -4.40 -8.26
N ARG A 133 7.35 -3.55 -9.12
CA ARG A 133 8.05 -2.36 -9.66
C ARG A 133 8.29 -1.30 -8.59
N LEU A 134 7.29 -0.99 -7.78
CA LEU A 134 7.43 -0.01 -6.69
C LEU A 134 8.45 -0.46 -5.64
N GLU A 135 8.40 -1.73 -5.23
CA GLU A 135 9.36 -2.29 -4.27
C GLU A 135 10.80 -2.20 -4.80
N ARG A 136 11.05 -2.62 -6.05
CA ARG A 136 12.39 -2.51 -6.68
C ARG A 136 12.86 -1.06 -6.75
N HIS A 137 11.96 -0.14 -7.10
CA HIS A 137 12.27 1.28 -7.22
C HIS A 137 12.79 1.88 -5.91
N VAL A 138 12.21 1.48 -4.78
CA VAL A 138 12.62 1.95 -3.45
C VAL A 138 13.74 1.09 -2.82
N GLY A 139 14.36 0.20 -3.59
CA GLY A 139 15.46 -0.66 -3.14
C GLY A 139 15.04 -1.88 -2.30
N LEU A 140 13.74 -2.18 -2.22
CA LEU A 140 13.25 -3.43 -1.65
C LEU A 140 13.38 -4.58 -2.65
N ASN A 141 13.57 -5.79 -2.15
CA ASN A 141 13.57 -7.01 -2.95
C ASN A 141 12.17 -7.65 -2.90
N PRO A 142 11.42 -7.68 -4.02
CA PRO A 142 10.11 -8.34 -4.04
C PRO A 142 10.22 -9.82 -3.69
N SER A 143 9.37 -10.29 -2.79
CA SER A 143 9.34 -11.70 -2.37
C SER A 143 8.94 -12.65 -3.52
N ILE A 144 8.15 -12.15 -4.48
CA ILE A 144 7.77 -12.86 -5.69
C ILE A 144 8.41 -12.19 -6.90
N GLY A 145 9.22 -12.95 -7.64
CA GLY A 145 9.95 -12.49 -8.82
C GLY A 145 9.10 -12.35 -10.07
N LEU A 146 8.16 -11.39 -10.09
CA LEU A 146 7.35 -11.13 -11.28
C LEU A 146 8.20 -10.59 -12.45
N PRO A 147 7.95 -11.07 -13.68
CA PRO A 147 8.63 -10.57 -14.87
C PRO A 147 8.23 -9.12 -15.12
N VAL A 148 9.20 -8.29 -15.50
CA VAL A 148 8.96 -6.89 -15.85
C VAL A 148 8.51 -6.85 -17.32
N LEU A 149 7.20 -6.93 -17.55
CA LEU A 149 6.62 -6.76 -18.88
C LEU A 149 6.64 -5.27 -19.22
N HIS A 150 7.60 -4.85 -20.04
CA HIS A 150 7.82 -3.47 -20.49
C HIS A 150 8.00 -2.47 -19.34
N ALA A 151 9.26 -2.18 -19.00
CA ALA A 151 9.59 -1.11 -18.05
C ALA A 151 9.23 0.25 -18.66
N THR A 152 8.00 0.71 -18.45
CA THR A 152 7.73 2.15 -18.46
C THR A 152 8.49 2.77 -17.29
N VAL A 153 9.13 3.91 -17.53
CA VAL A 153 9.90 4.63 -16.51
C VAL A 153 9.01 5.03 -15.32
N GLY A 154 7.72 5.29 -15.56
CA GLY A 154 6.73 5.65 -14.55
C GLY A 154 5.49 4.74 -14.50
N LEU A 155 4.49 5.18 -13.72
CA LEU A 155 3.16 4.60 -13.64
C LEU A 155 2.20 5.29 -14.62
N SER A 156 1.42 4.50 -15.35
CA SER A 156 0.26 4.98 -16.07
C SER A 156 -0.87 5.42 -15.13
N VAL A 157 -1.80 6.23 -15.64
CA VAL A 157 -3.01 6.64 -14.89
C VAL A 157 -3.90 5.46 -14.50
N VAL A 158 -3.85 4.35 -15.24
CA VAL A 158 -4.60 3.11 -14.93
C VAL A 158 -3.98 2.39 -13.74
N GLU A 159 -2.65 2.32 -13.68
CA GLU A 159 -1.93 1.72 -12.56
C GLU A 159 -2.14 2.51 -11.27
N ILE A 160 -2.03 3.84 -11.31
CA ILE A 160 -2.32 4.70 -10.17
C ILE A 160 -3.77 4.53 -9.71
N ALA A 161 -4.72 4.48 -10.65
CA ALA A 161 -6.13 4.29 -10.33
C ALA A 161 -6.39 2.93 -9.66
N ALA A 162 -5.79 1.86 -10.18
CA ALA A 162 -5.96 0.51 -9.64
C ALA A 162 -5.37 0.39 -8.23
N VAL A 163 -4.12 0.82 -8.04
CA VAL A 163 -3.40 0.70 -6.77
C VAL A 163 -3.99 1.57 -5.66
N CYS A 164 -4.71 2.64 -6.01
CA CYS A 164 -5.41 3.49 -5.05
C CYS A 164 -6.91 3.18 -4.91
N GLY A 165 -7.46 2.22 -5.66
CA GLY A 165 -8.91 1.97 -5.69
C GLY A 165 -9.73 3.19 -6.16
N LEU A 166 -9.20 3.98 -7.09
CA LEU A 166 -9.81 5.22 -7.58
C LEU A 166 -10.44 5.05 -8.96
N LYS A 167 -11.45 5.87 -9.26
CA LYS A 167 -11.96 6.01 -10.62
C LYS A 167 -10.86 6.60 -11.52
N LEU A 168 -10.78 6.12 -12.75
CA LEU A 168 -9.80 6.61 -13.74
C LEU A 168 -9.91 8.13 -14.00
N THR A 169 -11.13 8.67 -13.94
CA THR A 169 -11.39 10.12 -14.08
C THR A 169 -10.73 10.94 -12.98
N THR A 170 -10.64 10.42 -11.75
CA THR A 170 -9.99 11.11 -10.63
C THR A 170 -8.51 11.32 -10.92
N VAL A 171 -7.81 10.30 -11.39
CA VAL A 171 -6.37 10.39 -11.69
C VAL A 171 -6.13 11.28 -12.91
N ARG A 172 -6.95 11.16 -13.97
CA ARG A 172 -6.89 12.05 -15.13
C ARG A 172 -7.09 13.52 -14.76
N ASN A 173 -7.99 13.80 -13.83
CA ASN A 173 -8.23 15.16 -13.34
C ASN A 173 -7.03 15.70 -12.55
N ALA A 174 -6.39 14.88 -11.72
CA ALA A 174 -5.18 15.27 -10.99
C ALA A 174 -4.03 15.61 -11.94
N VAL A 175 -3.82 14.78 -12.97
CA VAL A 175 -2.85 15.06 -14.05
C VAL A 175 -3.19 16.35 -14.80
N SER A 176 -4.47 16.56 -15.16
CA SER A 176 -4.92 17.79 -15.84
C SER A 176 -4.68 19.05 -15.00
N ARG A 177 -4.83 18.95 -13.68
CA ARG A 177 -4.52 20.01 -12.71
C ARG A 177 -3.04 20.18 -12.41
N ARG A 178 -2.18 19.37 -13.03
CA ARG A 178 -0.72 19.36 -12.81
C ARG A 178 -0.35 19.06 -11.35
N GLU A 179 -1.14 18.23 -10.68
CA GLU A 179 -0.76 17.67 -9.37
C GLU A 179 0.33 16.60 -9.51
N MET A 180 0.49 16.03 -10.70
CA MET A 180 1.54 15.10 -11.09
C MET A 180 2.01 15.39 -12.51
N ALA A 181 3.31 15.37 -12.78
CA ALA A 181 3.85 15.39 -14.13
C ALA A 181 3.56 14.06 -14.84
N HIS A 182 3.05 14.13 -16.07
CA HIS A 182 2.69 12.94 -16.84
C HIS A 182 3.08 13.13 -18.29
N THR A 183 3.82 12.16 -18.84
CA THR A 183 4.04 12.04 -20.28
C THR A 183 3.30 10.82 -20.81
N ARG A 184 2.88 10.85 -22.08
CA ARG A 184 2.15 9.72 -22.68
C ARG A 184 3.01 8.46 -22.81
N GLU A 185 4.33 8.64 -22.96
CA GLU A 185 5.28 7.55 -23.20
C GLU A 185 5.79 6.94 -21.91
N GLU A 186 6.03 7.76 -20.88
CA GLU A 186 6.68 7.31 -19.64
C GLU A 186 5.70 7.21 -18.47
N GLY A 187 4.55 7.87 -18.53
CA GLY A 187 3.59 7.96 -17.43
C GLY A 187 4.00 9.02 -16.41
N VAL A 188 3.60 8.80 -15.14
CA VAL A 188 3.99 9.60 -13.97
C VAL A 188 5.24 8.98 -13.33
N PRO A 189 6.31 9.75 -13.08
CA PRO A 189 7.50 9.25 -12.38
C PRO A 189 7.15 8.54 -11.07
N LEU A 190 7.86 7.44 -10.76
CA LEU A 190 7.55 6.59 -9.61
C LEU A 190 7.62 7.36 -8.28
N ASP A 191 8.58 8.28 -8.14
CA ASP A 191 8.71 9.12 -6.94
C ASP A 191 7.48 9.98 -6.71
N GLU A 192 7.07 10.71 -7.74
CA GLU A 192 5.94 11.63 -7.70
C GLU A 192 4.61 10.88 -7.53
N ALA A 193 4.48 9.73 -8.19
CA ALA A 193 3.33 8.87 -8.02
C ALA A 193 3.21 8.38 -6.56
N LEU A 194 4.28 7.91 -5.94
CA LEU A 194 4.28 7.49 -4.53
C LEU A 194 3.83 8.62 -3.59
N ASP A 195 4.40 9.81 -3.76
CA ASP A 195 4.09 10.99 -2.92
C ASP A 195 2.65 11.48 -3.08
N TRP A 196 2.06 11.30 -4.27
CA TRP A 196 0.65 11.60 -4.52
C TRP A 196 -0.28 10.49 -4.01
N MET A 197 0.08 9.22 -4.25
CA MET A 197 -0.73 8.05 -3.86
C MET A 197 -0.80 7.87 -2.35
N VAL A 198 0.29 8.11 -1.61
CA VAL A 198 0.31 8.00 -0.14
C VAL A 198 -0.74 8.91 0.52
N GLN A 199 -1.17 9.96 -0.17
CA GLN A 199 -2.20 10.88 0.32
C GLN A 199 -3.63 10.36 0.14
N ARG A 200 -3.82 9.08 -0.21
CA ARG A 200 -5.11 8.45 -0.51
C ARG A 200 -5.34 7.26 0.41
N SER A 201 -6.56 7.15 0.95
CA SER A 201 -6.93 6.07 1.87
C SER A 201 -6.82 4.69 1.24
N GLY A 202 -7.11 4.56 -0.05
CA GLY A 202 -7.10 3.29 -0.77
C GLY A 202 -5.74 2.85 -1.33
N PHE A 203 -4.64 3.58 -1.05
CA PHE A 203 -3.32 3.18 -1.53
C PHE A 203 -2.85 1.90 -0.85
N LEU A 204 -2.68 0.83 -1.65
CA LEU A 204 -2.30 -0.52 -1.20
C LEU A 204 -0.84 -0.63 -0.76
N TYR A 205 0.10 0.03 -1.45
CA TYR A 205 1.53 -0.26 -1.29
C TYR A 205 2.23 0.79 -0.43
N SER A 206 1.60 1.13 0.69
CA SER A 206 2.07 2.15 1.63
C SER A 206 3.46 1.82 2.19
N HIS A 207 3.79 0.53 2.33
CA HIS A 207 5.10 0.03 2.73
C HIS A 207 6.23 0.45 1.79
N ALA A 208 5.96 0.54 0.48
CA ALA A 208 6.95 0.99 -0.49
C ALA A 208 7.29 2.48 -0.26
N ASN A 209 6.30 3.30 0.09
CA ASN A 209 6.55 4.69 0.47
C ASN A 209 7.34 4.80 1.78
N ALA A 210 6.98 3.98 2.78
CA ALA A 210 7.63 3.95 4.09
C ALA A 210 9.10 3.47 4.05
N ALA A 211 9.52 2.78 2.99
CA ALA A 211 10.90 2.33 2.81
C ALA A 211 11.89 3.51 2.65
N CYS A 212 11.42 4.67 2.17
CA CYS A 212 12.24 5.87 2.01
C CYS A 212 11.97 6.87 3.14
N ARG A 213 12.95 7.10 4.02
CA ARG A 213 12.76 7.97 5.20
C ARG A 213 12.52 9.45 4.86
N ASP A 214 12.97 9.90 3.70
CA ASP A 214 12.85 11.28 3.23
C ASP A 214 11.54 11.57 2.49
N ARG A 215 10.72 10.55 2.24
CA ARG A 215 9.43 10.75 1.57
C ARG A 215 8.38 11.32 2.50
N ARG A 216 7.36 11.89 1.88
CA ARG A 216 6.17 12.36 2.57
C ARG A 216 5.50 11.22 3.32
N ILE A 217 5.15 11.45 4.58
CA ILE A 217 4.35 10.54 5.39
C ILE A 217 2.97 11.15 5.71
N ASN A 218 2.08 10.30 6.19
CA ASN A 218 0.80 10.69 6.76
C ASN A 218 0.61 10.06 8.14
N GLY A 219 -0.49 10.36 8.82
CA GLY A 219 -0.74 9.86 10.17
C GLY A 219 -0.87 8.34 10.23
N ARG A 220 -1.41 7.70 9.19
CA ARG A 220 -1.48 6.22 9.09
C ARG A 220 -0.08 5.60 9.08
N LEU A 221 0.78 6.05 8.17
CA LEU A 221 2.16 5.57 8.07
C LEU A 221 2.96 5.83 9.36
N ALA A 222 2.75 6.99 9.98
CA ALA A 222 3.38 7.32 11.25
C ALA A 222 2.94 6.37 12.36
N SER A 223 1.63 6.06 12.43
CA SER A 223 1.07 5.10 13.39
C SER A 223 1.69 3.71 13.20
N ASP A 224 1.68 3.20 11.96
CA ASP A 224 2.24 1.87 11.63
C ASP A 224 3.73 1.76 11.96
N TRP A 225 4.48 2.86 11.85
CA TRP A 225 5.89 2.92 12.24
C TRP A 225 6.06 2.94 13.77
N LEU A 226 5.25 3.73 14.48
CA LEU A 226 5.29 3.82 15.95
C LEU A 226 4.93 2.49 16.60
N GLU A 227 3.99 1.71 16.05
CA GLU A 227 3.67 0.36 16.52
C GLU A 227 4.89 -0.58 16.54
N LYS A 228 5.85 -0.33 15.66
CA LYS A 228 7.08 -1.12 15.51
C LYS A 228 8.26 -0.52 16.25
N SER A 229 8.12 0.70 16.78
CA SER A 229 9.21 1.43 17.43
C SER A 229 9.33 1.05 18.91
N PRO A 230 10.51 0.64 19.40
CA PRO A 230 10.70 0.31 20.82
C PRO A 230 10.72 1.53 21.74
N GLN A 231 10.85 2.74 21.17
CA GLN A 231 10.95 3.98 21.93
C GLN A 231 9.60 4.50 22.42
N VAL A 232 8.49 3.91 21.96
CA VAL A 232 7.14 4.34 22.28
C VAL A 232 6.26 3.16 22.67
N ILE A 233 5.22 3.44 23.45
CA ILE A 233 4.22 2.48 23.90
C ILE A 233 2.85 3.06 23.56
N ALA A 234 2.03 2.30 22.84
CA ALA A 234 0.64 2.68 22.57
C ALA A 234 -0.16 2.73 23.87
N GLU A 235 -0.79 3.87 24.17
CA GLU A 235 -1.65 4.01 25.35
C GLU A 235 -3.13 3.80 25.01
N ARG A 236 -3.67 4.61 24.09
CA ARG A 236 -5.09 4.54 23.71
C ARG A 236 -5.38 5.22 22.38
N TYR A 237 -6.56 4.93 21.84
CA TYR A 237 -7.13 5.60 20.67
C TYR A 237 -8.36 6.43 21.06
N VAL A 238 -8.46 7.66 20.56
CA VAL A 238 -9.56 8.60 20.80
C VAL A 238 -10.37 8.76 19.51
N SER A 239 -11.38 7.92 19.31
CA SER A 239 -12.11 7.81 18.05
C SER A 239 -12.77 9.11 17.59
N ARG A 240 -13.30 9.93 18.50
CA ARG A 240 -13.94 11.22 18.17
C ARG A 240 -12.98 12.19 17.48
N LEU A 241 -11.70 12.12 17.83
CA LEU A 241 -10.64 12.98 17.29
C LEU A 241 -9.74 12.26 16.29
N ARG A 242 -9.91 10.94 16.14
CA ARG A 242 -9.04 10.06 15.37
C ARG A 242 -7.57 10.17 15.74
N LEU A 243 -7.32 10.31 17.05
CA LEU A 243 -5.98 10.45 17.62
C LEU A 243 -5.54 9.13 18.26
N SER A 244 -4.32 8.68 17.96
CA SER A 244 -3.63 7.68 18.77
C SER A 244 -2.67 8.38 19.73
N LEU A 245 -2.71 7.99 21.00
CA LEU A 245 -1.83 8.47 22.06
C LEU A 245 -0.72 7.46 22.31
N TRP A 246 0.49 7.99 22.43
CA TRP A 246 1.70 7.22 22.62
C TRP A 246 2.49 7.80 23.78
N ARG A 247 3.07 6.91 24.58
CA ARG A 247 3.97 7.26 25.67
C ARG A 247 5.40 6.91 25.29
N LEU A 248 6.33 7.84 25.47
CA LEU A 248 7.76 7.61 25.25
C LEU A 248 8.31 6.72 26.37
N SER A 249 9.02 5.65 25.99
CA SER A 249 9.50 4.62 26.91
C SER A 249 10.55 5.13 27.91
N GLY A 250 11.30 6.19 27.55
CA GLY A 250 12.43 6.68 28.36
C GLY A 250 12.04 7.61 29.52
N ASN A 251 11.00 8.42 29.36
CA ASN A 251 10.63 9.48 30.31
C ASN A 251 9.14 9.59 30.58
N GLY A 252 8.31 8.75 29.94
CA GLY A 252 6.87 8.78 30.14
C GLY A 252 6.15 9.98 29.53
N ARG A 253 6.84 10.85 28.78
CA ARG A 253 6.20 11.94 28.02
C ARG A 253 5.21 11.36 27.03
N ARG A 254 4.16 12.13 26.72
CA ARG A 254 3.11 11.71 25.79
C ARG A 254 3.17 12.50 24.49
N ILE A 255 2.78 11.85 23.41
CA ILE A 255 2.51 12.47 22.12
C ILE A 255 1.19 11.91 21.59
N ALA A 256 0.51 12.67 20.75
CA ALA A 256 -0.62 12.17 19.99
C ALA A 256 -0.46 12.48 18.51
N LEU A 257 -1.01 11.61 17.67
CA LEU A 257 -1.00 11.79 16.22
C LEU A 257 -2.34 11.43 15.61
N ASN A 258 -2.64 12.00 14.45
CA ASN A 258 -3.85 11.73 13.68
C ASN A 258 -3.79 10.36 12.97
N ALA A 259 -3.95 9.25 13.68
CA ALA A 259 -3.72 7.89 13.17
C ALA A 259 -4.44 7.54 11.85
N GLU A 260 -5.66 8.05 11.65
CA GLU A 260 -6.42 7.82 10.40
C GLU A 260 -6.20 8.93 9.35
N GLY A 261 -5.28 9.85 9.60
CA GLY A 261 -4.99 10.99 8.75
C GLY A 261 -4.25 10.57 7.48
N VAL A 262 -4.90 10.73 6.33
CA VAL A 262 -4.30 10.32 5.05
C VAL A 262 -3.50 11.42 4.35
N ARG A 263 -3.64 12.70 4.73
CA ARG A 263 -2.99 13.81 4.00
C ARG A 263 -1.64 14.24 4.59
N ASN A 264 -1.61 14.44 5.90
CA ASN A 264 -0.44 14.90 6.66
C ASN A 264 -0.34 14.08 7.95
N CYS A 265 0.88 13.88 8.43
CA CYS A 265 1.11 13.46 9.81
C CYS A 265 1.03 14.72 10.69
N VAL A 266 -0.06 14.87 11.42
CA VAL A 266 -0.28 15.96 12.39
C VAL A 266 -0.03 15.39 13.78
N MET A 267 0.80 16.07 14.55
CA MET A 267 1.16 15.70 15.91
C MET A 267 0.70 16.75 16.90
N LEU A 268 0.32 16.27 18.07
CA LEU A 268 0.03 17.06 19.27
C LEU A 268 1.04 16.67 20.34
N LEU A 269 1.72 17.67 20.87
CA LEU A 269 2.90 17.54 21.72
C LEU A 269 2.63 18.27 23.05
N PRO A 270 1.98 17.58 24.01
CA PRO A 270 1.66 18.16 25.32
C PRO A 270 2.88 18.23 26.24
N GLY A 271 2.98 19.31 27.01
CA GLY A 271 4.01 19.48 28.05
C GLY A 271 5.44 19.53 27.52
N ILE A 272 5.63 19.86 26.24
CA ILE A 272 6.94 19.92 25.59
C ILE A 272 7.41 21.39 25.48
N ALA A 273 8.69 21.62 25.77
CA ALA A 273 9.33 22.93 25.66
C ALA A 273 9.64 23.26 24.18
N LEU A 274 9.62 24.55 23.82
CA LEU A 274 9.83 24.98 22.43
C LEU A 274 11.25 24.65 21.93
N GLU A 275 12.22 24.67 22.84
CA GLU A 275 13.64 24.37 22.59
C GLU A 275 13.82 22.94 22.07
N ASP A 276 13.02 22.00 22.58
CA ASP A 276 13.02 20.59 22.13
C ASP A 276 12.54 20.47 20.67
N LEU A 277 11.74 21.41 20.18
CA LEU A 277 11.12 21.35 18.85
C LEU A 277 11.94 22.08 17.77
N HIS A 278 12.76 23.04 18.17
CA HIS A 278 13.46 23.93 17.25
C HIS A 278 14.48 23.19 16.37
N GLY A 279 14.53 23.55 15.08
CA GLY A 279 15.53 23.01 14.14
C GLY A 279 15.31 21.56 13.69
N LEU A 280 14.17 20.92 14.03
CA LEU A 280 13.84 19.56 13.58
C LEU A 280 13.30 19.48 12.14
N GLY A 281 12.94 20.61 11.54
CA GLY A 281 12.26 20.64 10.24
C GLY A 281 10.76 20.31 10.31
N LEU A 282 10.14 20.44 11.49
CA LEU A 282 8.70 20.38 11.65
C LEU A 282 8.01 21.51 10.88
N GLU A 283 6.89 21.20 10.24
CA GLU A 283 6.07 22.18 9.53
C GLU A 283 4.89 22.63 10.41
N ARG A 284 4.40 23.85 10.19
CA ARG A 284 3.22 24.40 10.87
C ARG A 284 3.24 24.23 12.39
N LEU A 285 4.37 24.55 13.01
CA LEU A 285 4.51 24.55 14.46
C LEU A 285 3.69 25.70 15.04
N GLU A 286 2.64 25.36 15.79
CA GLU A 286 1.67 26.29 16.36
C GLU A 286 1.51 26.03 17.85
N ASP A 287 1.55 27.08 18.66
CA ASP A 287 1.16 27.01 20.07
C ASP A 287 -0.38 26.98 20.15
N ARG A 288 -0.90 25.93 20.78
CA ARG A 288 -2.34 25.69 20.97
C ARG A 288 -2.70 25.70 22.46
N SER A 289 -1.80 26.18 23.33
CA SER A 289 -1.96 26.12 24.78
C SER A 289 -3.22 26.86 25.24
N ASP A 290 -3.44 28.07 24.71
CA ASP A 290 -4.57 28.94 25.07
C ASP A 290 -5.64 29.04 23.97
N ASP A 291 -5.59 28.18 22.94
CA ASP A 291 -6.55 28.24 21.83
C ASP A 291 -7.89 27.56 22.23
N PRO A 292 -9.02 28.29 22.25
CA PRO A 292 -10.32 27.71 22.56
C PRO A 292 -10.73 26.56 21.63
N ALA A 293 -10.30 26.58 20.36
CA ALA A 293 -10.56 25.50 19.41
C ALA A 293 -9.76 24.22 19.72
N ALA A 294 -8.77 24.28 20.61
CA ALA A 294 -8.01 23.13 21.08
C ALA A 294 -8.56 22.51 22.38
N GLU A 295 -9.65 23.04 22.95
CA GLU A 295 -10.22 22.57 24.23
C GLU A 295 -10.51 21.06 24.23
N MET A 296 -11.14 20.55 23.17
CA MET A 296 -11.40 19.11 23.02
C MET A 296 -10.10 18.27 22.96
N HIS A 297 -9.02 18.81 22.39
CA HIS A 297 -7.73 18.12 22.38
C HIS A 297 -7.11 18.11 23.77
N ARG A 298 -7.19 19.22 24.51
CA ARG A 298 -6.70 19.32 25.90
C ARG A 298 -7.42 18.33 26.81
N GLU A 299 -8.76 18.25 26.71
CA GLU A 299 -9.56 17.27 27.45
C GLU A 299 -9.18 15.83 27.09
N ALA A 300 -9.05 15.52 25.80
CA ALA A 300 -8.71 14.19 25.33
C ALA A 300 -7.28 13.75 25.71
N LEU A 301 -6.37 14.69 25.91
CA LEU A 301 -5.01 14.41 26.37
C LEU A 301 -4.88 14.47 27.91
N MET A 302 -5.95 14.85 28.61
CA MET A 302 -5.99 15.01 30.07
C MET A 302 -4.96 16.02 30.58
N LEU A 303 -4.81 17.14 29.87
CA LEU A 303 -3.81 18.16 30.21
C LEU A 303 -4.18 18.94 31.46
N ALA A 304 -3.18 19.26 32.27
CA ALA A 304 -3.35 20.15 33.41
C ALA A 304 -3.66 21.59 32.93
N PRO A 305 -4.31 22.42 33.78
CA PRO A 305 -4.45 23.84 33.50
C PRO A 305 -3.06 24.49 33.30
N GLY A 306 -2.90 25.25 32.21
CA GLY A 306 -1.64 25.91 31.88
C GLY A 306 -0.55 25.02 31.28
N GLU A 307 -0.79 23.71 31.13
CA GLU A 307 0.14 22.82 30.44
C GLU A 307 0.22 23.18 28.94
N SER A 308 1.45 23.22 28.40
CA SER A 308 1.68 23.57 27.00
C SER A 308 1.08 22.53 26.06
N LEU A 309 0.62 22.98 24.89
CA LEU A 309 0.18 22.10 23.81
C LEU A 309 0.67 22.64 22.48
N TRP A 310 1.66 21.97 21.90
CA TRP A 310 2.13 22.27 20.55
C TRP A 310 1.42 21.40 19.52
N GLN A 311 1.11 21.98 18.37
CA GLN A 311 0.66 21.26 17.19
C GLN A 311 1.68 21.45 16.07
N CYS A 312 2.03 20.39 15.36
CA CYS A 312 2.92 20.47 14.21
C CYS A 312 2.65 19.38 13.19
N GLN A 313 3.34 19.45 12.05
CA GLN A 313 3.35 18.43 11.02
C GLN A 313 4.76 17.83 10.88
N ALA A 314 4.83 16.51 10.91
CA ALA A 314 6.05 15.77 10.58
C ALA A 314 5.98 15.37 9.10
N PRO A 315 6.67 16.08 8.19
CA PRO A 315 6.49 15.84 6.76
C PRO A 315 7.10 14.50 6.32
N THR A 316 8.15 14.02 6.99
CA THR A 316 8.88 12.80 6.62
C THR A 316 9.11 11.90 7.81
N LEU A 317 9.42 10.61 7.55
CA LEU A 317 9.72 9.65 8.61
C LEU A 317 11.01 10.01 9.34
N ARG A 318 12.02 10.52 8.62
CA ARG A 318 13.26 11.01 9.24
C ARG A 318 13.01 12.11 10.26
N ILE A 319 12.10 13.04 9.97
CA ILE A 319 11.77 14.14 10.88
C ILE A 319 10.98 13.63 12.08
N LEU A 320 10.05 12.70 11.87
CA LEU A 320 9.33 12.04 12.97
C LEU A 320 10.30 11.30 13.90
N GLU A 321 11.19 10.47 13.35
CA GLU A 321 12.20 9.72 14.11
C GLU A 321 13.11 10.67 14.92
N ALA A 322 13.62 11.73 14.29
CA ALA A 322 14.45 12.73 14.96
C ALA A 322 13.72 13.46 16.10
N LEU A 323 12.41 13.71 15.95
CA LEU A 323 11.58 14.26 17.03
C LEU A 323 11.48 13.27 18.20
N ILE A 324 11.16 12.00 17.93
CA ILE A 324 11.06 10.98 18.99
C ILE A 324 12.39 10.82 19.71
N ASP A 325 13.49 10.67 18.95
CA ASP A 325 14.85 10.53 19.52
C ASP A 325 15.21 11.69 20.45
N ARG A 326 14.92 12.93 20.01
CA ARG A 326 15.19 14.11 20.82
C ARG A 326 14.35 14.13 22.09
N LEU A 327 13.04 13.90 21.98
CA LEU A 327 12.14 13.90 23.13
C LEU A 327 12.45 12.78 24.13
N VAL A 328 13.03 11.67 23.71
CA VAL A 328 13.51 10.61 24.60
C VAL A 328 14.82 11.02 25.31
N CYS A 329 15.68 11.79 24.63
CA CYS A 329 17.00 12.18 25.16
C CYS A 329 17.00 13.45 26.03
N SER A 330 16.06 14.39 25.86
CA SER A 330 16.08 15.68 26.55
C SER A 330 16.09 15.57 28.10
N ASP A 331 15.53 14.50 28.68
CA ASP A 331 15.53 14.31 30.15
C ASP A 331 16.76 13.52 30.68
N ALA A 332 17.52 12.84 29.81
CA ALA A 332 18.75 12.18 30.24
C ALA A 332 19.83 13.20 30.68
N ALA A 333 19.74 14.44 30.19
CA ALA A 333 20.62 15.53 30.59
C ALA A 333 20.21 16.16 31.93
N GLU A 334 18.90 16.31 32.21
CA GLU A 334 18.42 16.87 33.48
C GLU A 334 18.67 15.92 34.67
N ALA A 335 18.49 14.61 34.47
CA ALA A 335 18.74 13.61 35.52
C ALA A 335 20.23 13.50 35.93
N VAL A 336 21.17 13.86 35.05
CA VAL A 336 22.62 13.84 35.36
C VAL A 336 23.05 15.10 36.11
N ILE A 337 22.38 16.24 35.89
CA ILE A 337 22.68 17.49 36.59
C ILE A 337 22.20 17.41 38.05
N ASP A 338 21.04 16.80 38.31
CA ASP A 338 20.54 16.60 39.68
C ASP A 338 21.36 15.59 40.49
N ALA A 339 21.96 14.58 39.84
CA ALA A 339 22.80 13.58 40.52
C ALA A 339 24.22 14.08 40.88
N CYS A 340 24.68 15.19 40.29
CA CYS A 340 25.97 15.81 40.60
C CYS A 340 25.85 17.10 41.43
N GLY A 341 24.62 17.51 41.78
CA GLY A 341 24.33 18.71 42.56
C GLY A 341 23.87 18.46 44.00
N SER A 342 24.00 17.22 44.53
CA SER A 342 23.66 16.89 45.92
C SER A 342 24.84 16.98 46.87
#